data_AF-A0A961QL84-F1
#
_entry.id   AF-A0A961QL84-F1
#
_cell.length_a   1.000
_cell.length_b   1.000
_cell.length_c   1.000
_cell.angle_alpha   90.00
_cell.angle_beta   90.00
_cell.angle_gamma   90.00
#
_symmetry.space_group_name_H-M   'P 1'
#
loop_
_entity.id
_entity.type
_entity.pdbx_description
1 polymer ?
#
loop_
_entity_poly.entity_id
_entity_poly.type
_entity_poly.pdbx_seq_one_letter_code
_entity_poly.pdbx_strand_id
1 'polypeptide(L)'
;MSSTALTALALQIGVPLVGQVLSRRIGGANAQLATDVVGAIARRLGVSPAEAEALVDTDQGRVIDAMRQTEADMPEVIALHAAALEEQFALLQAEQRGPWWGWAWRPLMMWLLAFLWLWTVVLLHVANAVWRIALPPIDTGALLSLTGLYMALYMGGHTIKDWARQRGGDR
;
A
#
# COMPACT_ATOMS: atom_id res chain seq x y z
N MET A 1 -11.96 -19.49 6.82
CA MET A 1 -12.61 -20.71 6.31
C MET A 1 -12.86 -20.49 4.83
N SER A 2 -12.36 -21.39 4.00
CA SER A 2 -12.20 -21.21 2.56
C SER A 2 -13.51 -21.57 1.84
N SER A 3 -14.13 -20.60 1.15
CA SER A 3 -15.41 -20.75 0.42
C SER A 3 -15.30 -21.59 -0.87
N THR A 4 -14.61 -22.72 -0.80
CA THR A 4 -14.21 -23.54 -1.96
C THR A 4 -15.43 -24.19 -2.60
N ALA A 5 -16.41 -24.64 -1.80
CA ALA A 5 -17.61 -25.28 -2.31
C ALA A 5 -18.51 -24.29 -3.07
N LEU A 6 -18.70 -23.10 -2.52
CA LEU A 6 -19.43 -22.00 -3.18
C LEU A 6 -18.74 -21.56 -4.48
N THR A 7 -17.41 -21.51 -4.50
CA THR A 7 -16.65 -21.14 -5.70
C THR A 7 -16.81 -22.19 -6.81
N ALA A 8 -16.69 -23.48 -6.46
CA ALA A 8 -16.87 -24.57 -7.42
C ALA A 8 -18.29 -24.58 -7.99
N LEU A 9 -19.31 -24.41 -7.13
CA LEU A 9 -20.71 -24.33 -7.54
C LEU A 9 -20.97 -23.13 -8.45
N ALA A 10 -20.40 -21.95 -8.14
CA ALA A 10 -20.54 -20.74 -8.95
C ALA A 10 -20.10 -20.95 -10.40
N LEU A 11 -18.94 -21.58 -10.56
CA LEU A 11 -18.36 -21.88 -11.87
C LEU A 11 -19.19 -22.92 -12.63
N GLN A 12 -19.74 -23.90 -11.92
CA GLN A 12 -20.57 -24.96 -12.51
C GLN A 12 -21.91 -24.44 -13.04
N ILE A 13 -22.57 -23.53 -12.32
CA ILE A 13 -23.94 -23.06 -12.66
C ILE A 13 -23.95 -21.82 -13.57
N GLY A 14 -22.79 -21.31 -13.95
CA GLY A 14 -22.66 -20.19 -14.87
C GLY A 14 -23.07 -18.84 -14.29
N VAL A 15 -22.67 -18.55 -13.05
CA VAL A 15 -22.75 -17.20 -12.44
C VAL A 15 -21.36 -16.54 -12.48
N PRO A 16 -20.98 -15.95 -13.64
CA PRO A 16 -19.58 -15.59 -13.91
C PRO A 16 -19.02 -14.50 -12.99
N LEU A 17 -19.81 -13.50 -12.59
CA LEU A 17 -19.34 -12.40 -11.73
C LEU A 17 -19.10 -12.90 -10.30
N VAL A 18 -20.05 -13.62 -9.73
CA VAL A 18 -19.90 -14.29 -8.43
C VAL A 18 -18.70 -15.24 -8.45
N GLY A 19 -18.58 -16.08 -9.48
CA GLY A 19 -17.47 -17.02 -9.62
C GLY A 19 -16.10 -16.31 -9.74
N GLN A 20 -16.03 -15.19 -10.46
CA GLN A 20 -14.80 -14.40 -10.59
C GLN A 20 -14.40 -13.73 -9.28
N VAL A 21 -15.35 -13.18 -8.53
CA VAL A 21 -15.08 -12.54 -7.24
C VAL A 21 -14.61 -13.59 -6.22
N LEU A 22 -15.30 -14.73 -6.12
CA LEU A 22 -14.96 -15.78 -5.17
C LEU A 22 -13.61 -16.46 -5.49
N SER A 23 -13.30 -16.70 -6.76
CA SER A 23 -12.01 -17.29 -7.16
C SER A 23 -10.82 -16.36 -6.90
N ARG A 24 -10.97 -15.04 -7.12
CA ARG A 24 -9.91 -14.05 -6.83
C ARG A 24 -9.64 -13.83 -5.35
N ARG A 25 -10.55 -14.26 -4.45
CA ARG A 25 -10.32 -14.25 -2.99
C ARG A 25 -9.09 -15.07 -2.60
N ILE A 26 -8.78 -16.12 -3.36
CA ILE A 26 -7.71 -17.08 -3.07
C ILE A 26 -6.30 -16.43 -3.15
N GLY A 27 -6.19 -15.20 -3.69
CA GLY A 27 -4.93 -14.44 -3.80
C GLY A 27 -4.88 -13.10 -3.05
N GLY A 28 -5.81 -12.80 -2.14
CA GLY A 28 -5.78 -11.62 -1.26
C GLY A 28 -6.24 -10.29 -1.86
N ALA A 29 -6.19 -10.10 -3.19
CA ALA A 29 -6.49 -8.82 -3.84
C ALA A 29 -7.95 -8.33 -3.66
N ASN A 30 -8.92 -9.22 -3.49
CA ASN A 30 -10.36 -8.88 -3.41
C ASN A 30 -11.06 -9.51 -2.20
N ALA A 31 -10.34 -9.67 -1.08
CA ALA A 31 -10.86 -10.39 0.09
C ALA A 31 -12.16 -9.79 0.67
N GLN A 32 -12.30 -8.45 0.64
CA GLN A 32 -13.48 -7.74 1.13
C GLN A 32 -14.69 -8.00 0.25
N LEU A 33 -14.58 -7.73 -1.05
CA LEU A 33 -15.68 -7.93 -2.02
C LEU A 33 -16.17 -9.39 -2.01
N ALA A 34 -15.25 -10.35 -1.92
CA ALA A 34 -15.64 -11.76 -1.81
C ALA A 34 -16.34 -12.11 -0.49
N THR A 35 -15.98 -11.45 0.61
CA THR A 35 -16.69 -11.60 1.89
C THR A 35 -18.09 -11.01 1.81
N ASP A 36 -18.25 -9.87 1.13
CA ASP A 36 -19.55 -9.22 0.92
C ASP A 36 -20.48 -10.08 0.03
N VAL A 37 -19.93 -10.72 -1.01
CA VAL A 37 -20.68 -11.66 -1.87
C VAL A 37 -21.13 -12.89 -1.11
N VAL A 38 -20.26 -13.53 -0.31
CA VAL A 38 -20.66 -14.66 0.56
C VAL A 38 -21.73 -14.22 1.55
N GLY A 39 -21.59 -13.02 2.13
CA GLY A 39 -22.60 -12.44 3.02
C GLY A 39 -23.94 -12.19 2.32
N ALA A 40 -23.94 -11.74 1.07
CA ALA A 40 -25.16 -11.53 0.28
C ALA A 40 -25.88 -12.86 -0.01
N ILE A 41 -25.13 -13.90 -0.40
CA ILE A 41 -25.68 -15.25 -0.61
C ILE A 41 -26.29 -15.78 0.70
N ALA A 42 -25.57 -15.65 1.82
CA ALA A 42 -26.03 -16.11 3.13
C ALA A 42 -27.30 -15.38 3.60
N ARG A 43 -27.37 -14.05 3.41
CA ARG A 43 -28.58 -13.25 3.70
C ARG A 43 -29.80 -13.71 2.91
N ARG A 44 -29.63 -14.06 1.63
CA ARG A 44 -30.72 -14.59 0.79
C ARG A 44 -31.19 -15.97 1.25
N LEU A 45 -30.26 -16.78 1.75
CA LEU A 45 -30.56 -18.10 2.31
C LEU A 45 -31.15 -18.03 3.73
N GLY A 46 -31.04 -16.87 4.40
CA GLY A 46 -31.50 -16.67 5.77
C GLY A 46 -30.59 -17.33 6.81
N VAL A 47 -29.32 -17.55 6.48
CA VAL A 47 -28.36 -18.31 7.30
C VAL A 47 -27.06 -17.54 7.49
N SER A 48 -26.18 -18.05 8.34
CA SER A 48 -24.82 -17.52 8.47
C SER A 48 -23.93 -17.86 7.26
N PRO A 49 -22.87 -17.09 6.99
CA PRO A 49 -21.89 -17.40 5.93
C PRO A 49 -21.28 -18.80 6.01
N ALA A 50 -21.10 -19.35 7.22
CA ALA A 50 -20.55 -20.69 7.42
C ALA A 50 -21.60 -21.77 7.08
N GLU A 51 -22.86 -21.56 7.46
CA GLU A 51 -23.96 -22.47 7.14
C GLU A 51 -24.29 -22.48 5.65
N ALA A 52 -24.17 -21.32 4.98
CA ALA A 52 -24.36 -21.23 3.53
C ALA A 52 -23.45 -22.18 2.74
N GLU A 53 -22.25 -22.43 3.25
CA GLU A 53 -21.31 -23.38 2.64
C GLU A 53 -21.71 -24.84 2.88
N ALA A 54 -22.21 -25.17 4.09
CA ALA A 54 -22.75 -26.50 4.38
C ALA A 54 -24.06 -26.82 3.62
N LEU A 55 -24.82 -25.79 3.25
CA LEU A 55 -26.02 -25.90 2.43
C LEU A 55 -25.74 -26.34 0.99
N VAL A 56 -24.51 -26.20 0.50
CA VAL A 56 -24.13 -26.69 -0.83
C VAL A 56 -24.32 -28.21 -0.93
N ASP A 57 -24.00 -28.94 0.12
CA ASP A 57 -24.07 -30.41 0.15
C ASP A 57 -25.47 -30.95 0.49
N THR A 58 -26.28 -30.15 1.17
CA THR A 58 -27.58 -30.59 1.72
C THR A 58 -28.79 -30.06 0.95
N ASP A 59 -28.70 -28.85 0.38
CA ASP A 59 -29.75 -28.23 -0.42
C ASP A 59 -29.15 -27.31 -1.50
N GLN A 60 -28.45 -27.95 -2.45
CA GLN A 60 -27.77 -27.26 -3.55
C GLN A 60 -28.72 -26.38 -4.37
N GLY A 61 -30.00 -26.77 -4.52
CA GLY A 61 -30.99 -26.03 -5.28
C GLY A 61 -31.24 -24.63 -4.73
N ARG A 62 -31.44 -24.50 -3.41
CA ARG A 62 -31.61 -23.18 -2.77
C ARG A 62 -30.36 -22.31 -2.90
N VAL A 63 -29.17 -22.90 -2.80
CA VAL A 63 -27.90 -22.15 -2.96
C VAL A 63 -27.77 -21.63 -4.38
N ILE A 64 -28.11 -22.42 -5.39
CA ILE A 64 -28.10 -22.00 -6.80
C ILE A 64 -29.01 -20.79 -7.03
N ASP A 65 -30.23 -20.82 -6.50
CA ASP A 65 -31.18 -19.71 -6.65
C ASP A 65 -30.66 -18.43 -5.96
N ALA A 66 -30.11 -18.57 -4.75
CA ALA A 66 -29.50 -17.45 -4.04
C ALA A 66 -28.29 -16.86 -4.79
N MET A 67 -27.49 -17.70 -5.44
CA MET A 67 -26.35 -17.27 -6.25
C MET A 67 -26.79 -16.57 -7.53
N ARG A 68 -27.83 -17.06 -8.22
CA ARG A 68 -28.38 -16.41 -9.41
C ARG A 68 -28.97 -15.03 -9.10
N GLN A 69 -29.66 -14.90 -7.97
CA GLN A 69 -30.15 -13.60 -7.52
C GLN A 69 -29.00 -12.66 -7.14
N THR A 70 -27.95 -13.18 -6.51
CA THR A 70 -26.76 -12.39 -6.18
C THR A 70 -26.02 -11.92 -7.44
N GLU A 71 -25.93 -12.78 -8.46
CA GLU A 71 -25.35 -12.46 -9.78
C GLU A 71 -26.08 -11.30 -10.45
N ALA A 72 -27.41 -11.22 -10.33
CA ALA A 72 -28.20 -10.13 -10.91
C ALA A 72 -27.85 -8.75 -10.33
N ASP A 73 -27.47 -8.70 -9.04
CA ASP A 73 -27.08 -7.46 -8.36
C ASP A 73 -25.59 -7.13 -8.49
N MET A 74 -24.77 -8.08 -8.96
CA MET A 74 -23.31 -7.91 -9.07
C MET A 74 -22.87 -6.68 -9.85
N PRO A 75 -23.49 -6.29 -10.98
CA PRO A 75 -23.07 -5.09 -11.71
C PRO A 75 -23.13 -3.82 -10.84
N GLU A 76 -24.18 -3.66 -10.05
CA GLU A 76 -24.34 -2.50 -9.14
C GLU A 76 -23.34 -2.57 -7.98
N VAL A 77 -23.16 -3.75 -7.38
CA VAL A 77 -22.20 -3.97 -6.30
C VAL A 77 -20.77 -3.66 -6.75
N ILE A 78 -20.39 -4.09 -7.96
CA ILE A 78 -19.07 -3.81 -8.55
C ILE A 78 -18.92 -2.31 -8.82
N ALA A 79 -19.94 -1.65 -9.36
CA ALA A 79 -19.91 -0.21 -9.62
C ALA A 79 -19.73 0.60 -8.31
N LEU A 80 -20.46 0.25 -7.26
CA LEU A 80 -20.34 0.87 -5.95
C LEU A 80 -18.94 0.63 -5.34
N HIS A 81 -18.42 -0.58 -5.47
CA HIS A 81 -17.07 -0.91 -4.99
C HIS A 81 -15.98 -0.14 -5.75
N ALA A 82 -16.13 0.00 -7.07
CA ALA A 82 -15.22 0.79 -7.90
C ALA A 82 -15.22 2.27 -7.49
N ALA A 83 -16.40 2.87 -7.28
CA ALA A 83 -16.52 4.24 -6.78
C ALA A 83 -15.86 4.42 -5.40
N ALA A 84 -16.07 3.47 -4.48
CA ALA A 84 -15.42 3.50 -3.17
C ALA A 84 -13.89 3.39 -3.24
N LEU A 85 -13.36 2.63 -4.20
CA LEU A 85 -11.91 2.54 -4.44
C LEU A 85 -11.36 3.85 -4.99
N GLU A 86 -12.07 4.49 -5.92
CA GLU A 86 -11.66 5.77 -6.51
C GLU A 86 -11.56 6.87 -5.44
N GLU A 87 -12.55 6.97 -4.55
CA GLU A 87 -12.51 7.91 -3.42
C GLU A 87 -11.35 7.62 -2.46
N GLN A 88 -11.09 6.35 -2.14
CA GLN A 88 -9.93 5.97 -1.32
C GLN A 88 -8.62 6.39 -1.98
N PHE A 89 -8.47 6.18 -3.29
CA PHE A 89 -7.31 6.63 -4.04
C PHE A 89 -7.20 8.16 -4.06
N ALA A 90 -8.31 8.89 -4.20
CA ALA A 90 -8.33 10.34 -4.18
C ALA A 90 -7.89 10.90 -2.82
N LEU A 91 -8.37 10.32 -1.72
CA LEU A 91 -7.93 10.66 -0.37
C LEU A 91 -6.43 10.39 -0.16
N LEU A 92 -5.94 9.21 -0.56
CA LEU A 92 -4.51 8.88 -0.48
C LEU A 92 -3.63 9.83 -1.29
N GLN A 93 -4.10 10.27 -2.46
CA GLN A 93 -3.39 11.28 -3.26
C GLN A 93 -3.41 12.66 -2.60
N ALA A 94 -4.53 13.04 -1.97
CA ALA A 94 -4.64 14.29 -1.24
C ALA A 94 -3.70 14.31 -0.02
N GLU A 95 -3.61 13.20 0.73
CA GLU A 95 -2.69 13.05 1.86
C GLU A 95 -1.22 13.06 1.43
N GLN A 96 -0.89 12.50 0.27
CA GLN A 96 0.48 12.54 -0.29
C GLN A 96 0.92 13.95 -0.67
N ARG A 97 0.00 14.89 -0.92
CA ARG A 97 0.31 16.31 -1.10
C ARG A 97 0.55 17.02 0.23
N GLY A 98 1.45 16.46 1.05
CA GLY A 98 1.98 17.14 2.23
C GLY A 98 2.66 18.48 1.87
N PRO A 99 3.02 19.31 2.87
CA PRO A 99 3.70 20.57 2.63
C PRO A 99 4.95 20.35 1.76
N TRP A 100 5.13 21.18 0.73
CA TRP A 100 6.26 21.08 -0.21
C TRP A 100 7.62 21.00 0.51
N TRP A 101 7.74 21.63 1.68
CA TRP A 101 8.92 21.57 2.55
C TRP A 101 9.28 20.14 2.99
N GLY A 102 8.31 19.28 3.24
CA GLY A 102 8.51 17.88 3.69
C GLY A 102 9.18 16.99 2.64
N TRP A 103 9.06 17.36 1.36
CA TRP A 103 9.75 16.70 0.25
C TRP A 103 11.01 17.47 -0.18
N ALA A 104 10.93 18.79 -0.30
CA ALA A 104 11.97 19.63 -0.90
C ALA A 104 13.32 19.61 -0.16
N TRP A 105 13.33 19.38 1.15
CA TRP A 105 14.58 19.30 1.92
C TRP A 105 15.50 18.16 1.47
N ARG A 106 14.94 17.07 0.93
CA ARG A 106 15.70 15.89 0.47
C ARG A 106 16.59 16.22 -0.74
N PRO A 107 16.04 16.64 -1.90
CA PRO A 107 16.88 17.02 -3.03
C PRO A 107 17.76 18.22 -2.68
N LEU A 108 17.26 19.18 -1.88
CA LEU A 108 18.05 20.35 -1.47
C LEU A 108 19.32 19.94 -0.72
N MET A 109 19.22 19.06 0.27
CA MET A 109 20.38 18.57 1.03
C MET A 109 21.32 17.73 0.17
N MET A 110 20.79 16.91 -0.74
CA MET A 110 21.61 16.13 -1.67
C MET A 110 22.46 17.03 -2.58
N TRP A 111 21.86 18.07 -3.17
CA TRP A 111 22.56 19.03 -4.01
C TRP A 111 23.54 19.88 -3.21
N LEU A 112 23.17 20.30 -2.00
CA LEU A 112 24.07 21.01 -1.11
C LEU A 112 25.30 20.17 -0.76
N LEU A 113 25.12 18.91 -0.37
CA LEU A 113 26.24 18.00 -0.08
C LEU A 113 27.11 17.77 -1.31
N ALA A 114 26.51 17.51 -2.47
CA ALA A 114 27.25 17.35 -3.72
C ALA A 114 28.07 18.61 -4.05
N PHE A 115 27.48 19.79 -3.86
CA PHE A 115 28.16 21.07 -4.03
C PHE A 115 29.33 21.23 -3.04
N LEU A 116 29.14 20.92 -1.76
CA LEU A 116 30.20 21.04 -0.75
C LEU A 116 31.37 20.08 -1.02
N TRP A 117 31.08 18.86 -1.48
CA TRP A 117 32.09 17.91 -1.93
C TRP A 117 32.84 18.42 -3.17
N LEU A 118 32.10 18.87 -4.18
CA LEU A 118 32.68 19.45 -5.39
C LEU A 118 33.55 20.68 -5.08
N TRP A 119 33.07 21.54 -4.18
CA TRP A 119 33.79 22.71 -3.72
C TRP A 119 35.12 22.33 -3.06
N THR A 120 35.07 21.44 -2.08
CA THR A 120 36.24 21.05 -1.28
C THR A 120 37.28 20.29 -2.11
N VAL A 121 36.85 19.38 -2.98
CA VAL A 121 37.75 18.50 -3.74
C VAL A 121 38.28 19.19 -4.99
N VAL A 122 37.45 19.97 -5.69
CA VAL A 122 37.81 20.50 -7.03
C VAL A 122 37.89 22.02 -7.01
N LEU A 123 36.78 22.71 -6.72
CA LEU A 123 36.70 24.15 -6.95
C LEU A 123 37.68 24.95 -6.09
N LEU A 124 37.93 24.52 -4.85
CA LEU A 124 38.88 25.18 -3.96
C LEU A 124 40.32 25.11 -4.48
N HIS A 125 40.72 23.96 -5.04
CA HIS A 125 42.04 23.79 -5.65
C HIS A 125 42.18 24.64 -6.92
N VAL A 126 41.14 24.67 -7.75
CA VAL A 126 41.10 25.52 -8.95
C VAL A 126 41.13 27.00 -8.57
N ALA A 127 40.34 27.42 -7.59
CA ALA A 127 40.30 28.78 -7.05
C ALA A 127 41.66 29.23 -6.52
N ASN A 128 42.29 28.41 -5.69
CA ASN A 128 43.62 28.69 -5.14
C ASN A 128 44.67 28.80 -6.26
N ALA A 129 44.58 27.95 -7.29
CA ALA A 129 45.49 28.00 -8.44
C ALA A 129 45.30 29.25 -9.32
N VAL A 130 44.04 29.62 -9.63
CA VAL A 130 43.71 30.75 -10.50
C VAL A 130 44.01 32.08 -9.81
N TRP A 131 43.57 32.24 -8.56
CA TRP A 131 43.72 33.50 -7.83
C TRP A 131 45.02 33.60 -7.04
N ARG A 132 45.84 32.54 -7.02
CA ARG A 132 47.09 32.46 -6.24
C ARG A 132 46.88 32.80 -4.76
N ILE A 133 45.73 32.39 -4.23
CA ILE A 133 45.35 32.51 -2.82
C ILE A 133 45.42 31.13 -2.15
N ALA A 134 45.40 31.13 -0.83
CA ALA A 134 45.34 29.90 -0.02
C ALA A 134 44.08 29.91 0.84
N LEU A 135 42.92 29.70 0.20
CA LEU A 135 41.69 29.46 0.94
C LEU A 135 41.81 28.14 1.72
N PRO A 136 41.47 28.13 3.02
CA PRO A 136 41.54 26.92 3.82
C PRO A 136 40.45 25.93 3.34
N PRO A 137 40.79 24.63 3.23
CA PRO A 137 39.79 23.61 2.91
C PRO A 137 38.77 23.48 4.04
N ILE A 138 37.56 23.06 3.69
CA ILE A 138 36.55 22.65 4.67
C ILE A 138 37.07 21.40 5.39
N ASP A 139 36.80 21.28 6.69
CA ASP A 139 37.08 20.05 7.44
C ASP A 139 36.30 18.87 6.84
N THR A 140 37.02 17.94 6.23
CA THR A 140 36.47 16.74 5.63
C THR A 140 35.82 15.83 6.66
N GLY A 141 36.26 15.87 7.92
CA GLY A 141 35.64 15.16 9.03
C GLY A 141 34.22 15.65 9.27
N ALA A 142 34.04 16.96 9.44
CA ALA A 142 32.73 17.59 9.55
C ALA A 142 31.82 17.31 8.34
N LEU A 143 32.37 17.33 7.11
CA LEU A 143 31.60 17.05 5.89
C LEU A 143 31.15 15.57 5.82
N LEU A 144 32.02 14.64 6.22
CA LEU A 144 31.67 13.22 6.33
C LEU A 144 30.61 12.98 7.42
N SER A 145 30.74 13.62 8.58
CA SER A 145 29.74 13.54 9.64
C SER A 145 28.38 14.08 9.19
N LEU A 146 28.34 15.22 8.49
CA LEU A 146 27.11 15.78 7.95
C LEU A 146 26.47 14.87 6.88
N THR A 147 27.30 14.30 6.00
CA THR A 147 26.84 13.35 4.97
C THR A 147 26.28 12.07 5.60
N GLY A 148 26.96 11.54 6.62
CA GLY A 148 26.51 10.39 7.39
C GLY A 148 25.21 10.65 8.14
N LEU A 149 25.07 11.83 8.76
CA LEU A 149 23.82 12.25 9.40
C LEU A 149 22.67 12.36 8.40
N TYR A 150 22.91 12.95 7.23
CA TYR A 150 21.92 13.01 6.16
C TYR A 150 21.49 11.61 5.69
N MET A 151 22.44 10.69 5.48
CA MET A 151 22.14 9.30 5.12
C MET A 151 21.37 8.57 6.23
N ALA A 152 21.73 8.77 7.50
CA ALA A 152 21.02 8.19 8.62
C ALA A 152 19.58 8.73 8.75
N LEU A 153 19.36 10.03 8.50
CA LEU A 153 18.02 10.62 8.53
C LEU A 153 17.17 10.19 7.32
N TYR A 154 17.80 10.13 6.14
CA TYR A 154 17.13 9.80 4.89
C TYR A 154 16.80 8.30 4.76
N MET A 155 17.73 7.42 5.15
CA MET A 155 17.57 5.96 5.06
C MET A 155 17.15 5.30 6.38
N GLY A 156 17.48 5.89 7.53
CA GLY A 156 17.31 5.28 8.85
C GLY A 156 16.09 5.76 9.66
N GLY A 157 15.23 6.62 9.09
CA GLY A 157 14.05 7.15 9.80
C GLY A 157 13.09 6.07 10.33
N HIS A 158 12.94 4.94 9.62
CA HIS A 158 12.13 3.81 10.09
C HIS A 158 12.86 2.97 11.15
N THR A 159 14.16 2.72 11.00
CA THR A 159 14.96 1.97 11.98
C THR A 159 15.01 2.66 13.34
N ILE A 160 15.15 3.99 13.36
CA ILE A 160 15.15 4.78 14.61
C ILE A 160 13.74 4.82 15.22
N LYS A 161 12.69 4.94 14.39
CA LYS A 161 11.29 4.95 14.85
C LYS A 161 10.86 3.60 15.43
N ASP A 162 11.27 2.50 14.82
CA ASP A 162 10.96 1.14 15.28
C ASP A 162 11.72 0.82 16.58
N TRP A 163 12.98 1.24 16.67
CA TRP A 163 13.76 1.15 17.91
C TRP A 163 13.16 2.00 19.05
N ALA A 164 12.68 3.22 18.75
CA ALA A 164 12.04 4.08 19.73
C ALA A 164 10.68 3.51 20.20
N ARG A 165 9.87 2.93 19.30
CA ARG A 165 8.64 2.20 19.66
C ARG A 165 8.94 1.00 20.56
N GLN A 166 9.98 0.24 20.24
CA GLN A 166 10.38 -0.93 21.01
C GLN A 166 10.84 -0.58 22.44
N ARG A 167 11.33 0.64 22.69
CA ARG A 167 11.67 1.15 24.04
C ARG A 167 10.55 1.92 24.73
N GLY A 168 9.59 2.46 23.97
CA GLY A 168 8.48 3.25 24.51
C GLY A 168 7.24 2.43 24.87
N GLY A 169 7.12 1.19 24.39
CA GLY A 169 6.00 0.28 24.68
C GLY A 169 6.03 -0.44 26.03
N ASP A 170 7.11 -0.26 26.81
CA ASP A 170 7.29 -0.87 28.15
C ASP A 170 6.99 0.13 29.30
N ARG A 171 6.02 1.03 29.12
CA ARG A 171 5.46 1.85 30.20
C ARG A 171 3.94 1.91 30.14
#